data_AF-A0A6V7IJF2-F1
#
_entry.id   AF-A0A6V7IJF2-F1
#
_cell.length_a   1.000
_cell.length_b   1.000
_cell.length_c   1.000
_cell.angle_alpha   90.00
_cell.angle_beta   90.00
_cell.angle_gamma   90.00
#
_symmetry.space_group_name_H-M   'P 1'
#
loop_
_entity.id
_entity.type
_entity.pdbx_description
1 polymer ?
#
loop_
_entity_poly.entity_id
_entity_poly.type
_entity_poly.pdbx_seq_one_letter_code
_entity_poly.pdbx_strand_id
1 'polypeptide(L)'
;LDEFRCDNGQCISSELLCDGKIECRDGSDETRIQCLQFSCPVFSFKCDYGACVDGDAKCNGVDDCADKSDERLAECRNRRPTTGRPSSCSSDQFQCGNGECIDFTRACDGSPDCIDRSDETSTNCASNR
;
A
#
# COMPACT_ATOMS: atom_id res chain seq x y z
N LEU A 1 -36.13 -2.61 -7.58
CA LEU A 1 -34.72 -3.01 -7.49
C LEU A 1 -34.06 -2.44 -8.71
N ASP A 2 -33.11 -1.55 -8.49
CA ASP A 2 -32.43 -0.81 -9.55
C ASP A 2 -31.26 -1.69 -10.04
N GLU A 3 -31.17 -1.93 -11.35
CA GLU A 3 -30.31 -2.94 -11.94
C GLU A 3 -29.55 -2.35 -13.13
N PHE A 4 -28.23 -2.59 -13.19
CA PHE A 4 -27.37 -2.16 -14.29
C PHE A 4 -27.17 -3.31 -15.28
N ARG A 5 -27.28 -3.01 -16.57
CA ARG A 5 -27.03 -3.97 -17.65
C ARG A 5 -25.64 -3.77 -18.23
N CYS A 6 -24.78 -4.76 -18.02
CA CYS A 6 -23.45 -4.89 -18.60
C CYS A 6 -23.50 -4.89 -20.14
N ASP A 7 -22.37 -4.57 -20.79
CA ASP A 7 -22.27 -4.56 -22.26
C ASP A 7 -22.50 -5.95 -22.87
N ASN A 8 -21.99 -7.00 -22.21
CA ASN A 8 -22.25 -8.40 -22.57
C ASN A 8 -23.70 -8.86 -22.25
N GLY A 9 -24.57 -7.98 -21.78
CA GLY A 9 -25.99 -8.25 -21.54
C GLY A 9 -26.33 -8.92 -20.20
N GLN A 10 -25.33 -9.19 -19.35
CA GLN A 10 -25.54 -9.57 -17.96
C GLN A 10 -26.17 -8.40 -17.18
N CYS A 11 -26.99 -8.71 -16.18
CA CYS A 11 -27.50 -7.71 -15.25
C CYS A 11 -26.90 -7.91 -13.86
N ILE A 12 -26.58 -6.80 -13.20
CA ILE A 12 -26.05 -6.75 -11.82
C ILE A 12 -26.82 -5.68 -11.04
N SER A 13 -26.79 -5.76 -9.70
CA SER A 13 -27.36 -4.69 -8.86
C SER A 13 -26.65 -3.37 -9.14
N SER A 14 -27.38 -2.24 -9.17
CA SER A 14 -26.73 -0.94 -9.37
C SER A 14 -25.81 -0.51 -8.22
N GLU A 15 -25.90 -1.18 -7.06
CA GLU A 15 -24.94 -1.03 -5.95
C GLU A 15 -23.57 -1.65 -6.26
N LEU A 16 -23.50 -2.55 -7.24
CA LEU A 16 -22.28 -3.20 -7.71
C LEU A 16 -21.66 -2.47 -8.91
N LEU A 17 -22.26 -1.36 -9.34
CA LEU A 17 -21.70 -0.53 -10.40
C LEU A 17 -20.64 0.39 -9.80
N CYS A 18 -19.41 0.33 -10.31
CA CYS A 18 -18.31 1.17 -9.87
C CYS A 18 -17.94 0.97 -8.39
N ASP A 19 -18.02 -0.27 -7.87
CA ASP A 19 -17.69 -0.63 -6.48
C ASP A 19 -16.22 -1.04 -6.28
N GLY A 20 -15.44 -1.07 -7.35
CA GLY A 20 -14.05 -1.51 -7.35
C GLY A 20 -13.86 -2.98 -7.74
N LYS A 21 -14.93 -3.77 -7.89
CA LYS A 21 -14.86 -5.19 -8.24
C LYS A 21 -15.57 -5.48 -9.55
N ILE A 22 -14.96 -6.36 -10.34
CA ILE A 22 -15.52 -6.80 -11.61
C ILE A 22 -16.61 -7.84 -11.36
N GLU A 23 -17.86 -7.43 -11.47
CA GLU A 23 -19.03 -8.32 -11.40
C GLU A 23 -19.55 -8.67 -12.80
N CYS A 24 -19.49 -7.73 -13.75
CA CYS A 24 -19.75 -8.07 -15.15
C CYS A 24 -18.65 -9.01 -15.66
N ARG A 25 -19.02 -10.08 -16.37
CA ARG A 25 -18.03 -10.96 -17.02
C ARG A 25 -17.08 -10.22 -17.97
N ASP A 26 -17.53 -9.11 -18.55
CA ASP A 26 -16.75 -8.25 -19.44
C ASP A 26 -16.05 -7.09 -18.70
N GLY A 27 -16.28 -6.93 -17.40
CA GLY A 27 -15.74 -5.82 -16.59
C GLY A 27 -16.35 -4.45 -16.91
N SER A 28 -17.43 -4.41 -17.69
CA SER A 28 -18.06 -3.17 -18.15
C SER A 28 -18.56 -2.26 -17.02
N ASP A 29 -18.91 -2.85 -15.87
CA ASP A 29 -19.27 -2.16 -14.62
C ASP A 29 -18.14 -1.34 -14.02
N GLU A 30 -16.89 -1.79 -14.16
CA GLU A 30 -15.70 -1.13 -13.61
C GLU A 30 -14.88 -0.42 -14.70
N THR A 31 -15.53 0.11 -15.74
CA THR A 31 -14.83 0.84 -16.81
C THR A 31 -14.75 2.32 -16.52
N ARG A 32 -13.66 2.96 -16.96
CA ARG A 32 -13.49 4.42 -16.88
C ARG A 32 -14.66 5.20 -17.50
N ILE A 33 -15.21 4.70 -18.60
CA ILE A 33 -16.31 5.35 -19.31
C ILE A 33 -17.60 5.31 -18.46
N GLN A 34 -17.88 4.20 -17.79
CA GLN A 34 -19.05 4.09 -16.92
C GLN A 34 -18.87 4.87 -15.61
N CYS A 35 -17.70 4.78 -14.97
CA CYS A 35 -17.49 5.37 -13.64
C CYS A 35 -17.11 6.86 -13.66
N LEU A 36 -16.88 7.47 -14.82
CA LEU A 36 -16.51 8.89 -14.93
C LEU A 36 -17.57 9.82 -14.30
N GLN A 37 -18.84 9.54 -14.59
CA GLN A 37 -20.00 10.32 -14.15
C GLN A 37 -20.54 9.84 -12.79
N PHE A 38 -20.02 8.74 -12.26
CA PHE A 38 -20.49 8.17 -11.01
C PHE A 38 -20.01 9.02 -9.82
N SER A 39 -20.94 9.35 -8.93
CA SER A 39 -20.64 10.12 -7.72
C SER A 39 -20.42 9.18 -6.56
N CYS A 40 -19.19 9.11 -6.09
CA CYS A 40 -18.83 8.33 -4.92
C CYS A 40 -19.50 8.88 -3.63
N PRO A 41 -19.89 8.00 -2.70
CA PRO A 41 -20.25 8.37 -1.34
C PRO A 41 -19.22 9.27 -0.63
N VAL A 42 -19.67 10.04 0.37
CA VAL A 42 -18.84 11.03 1.09
C VAL A 42 -17.64 10.41 1.82
N PHE A 43 -17.71 9.12 2.16
CA PHE A 43 -16.66 8.38 2.89
C PHE A 43 -15.95 7.32 2.06
N SER A 44 -16.15 7.29 0.74
CA SER A 44 -15.47 6.35 -0.15
C SER A 44 -14.24 6.98 -0.80
N PHE A 45 -13.27 6.15 -1.17
CA PHE A 45 -12.13 6.56 -1.97
C PHE A 45 -12.42 6.34 -3.46
N LYS A 46 -12.16 7.35 -4.28
CA LYS A 46 -12.34 7.27 -5.74
C LYS A 46 -11.03 6.83 -6.41
N CYS A 47 -11.05 5.65 -7.02
CA CYS A 47 -9.99 5.13 -7.87
C CYS A 47 -9.73 6.07 -9.07
N ASP A 48 -8.53 6.02 -9.66
CA ASP A 48 -8.12 6.91 -10.76
C ASP A 48 -9.05 6.78 -12.00
N TYR A 49 -9.49 5.55 -12.27
CA TYR A 49 -10.43 5.27 -13.36
C TYR A 49 -11.89 5.61 -13.02
N GLY A 50 -12.22 5.82 -11.75
CA GLY A 50 -13.50 6.39 -11.33
C GLY A 50 -14.37 5.55 -10.39
N ALA A 51 -14.03 4.28 -10.15
CA ALA A 51 -14.72 3.45 -9.17
C ALA A 51 -14.56 3.95 -7.74
N CYS A 52 -15.46 3.52 -6.86
CA CYS A 52 -15.55 3.94 -5.48
C CYS A 52 -15.36 2.73 -4.57
N VAL A 53 -14.26 2.71 -3.83
CA VAL A 53 -13.99 1.70 -2.79
C VAL A 53 -14.20 2.31 -1.41
N ASP A 54 -14.17 1.49 -0.36
CA ASP A 54 -14.28 2.00 1.01
C ASP A 54 -13.20 3.05 1.31
N GLY A 55 -13.48 4.04 2.14
CA GLY A 55 -12.49 5.07 2.49
C GLY A 55 -11.29 4.50 3.24
N ASP A 56 -11.48 3.40 3.98
CA ASP A 56 -10.40 2.67 4.66
C ASP A 56 -9.53 1.88 3.67
N ALA A 57 -10.03 1.63 2.45
CA ALA A 57 -9.25 0.96 1.39
C ALA A 57 -8.03 1.79 0.95
N LYS A 58 -8.04 3.10 1.21
CA LYS A 58 -6.91 3.95 0.85
C LYS A 58 -5.68 3.64 1.73
N CYS A 59 -4.64 3.07 1.13
CA CYS A 59 -3.36 2.78 1.75
C CYS A 59 -3.46 1.76 2.91
N ASN A 60 -4.31 0.75 2.75
CA ASN A 60 -4.47 -0.37 3.68
C ASN A 60 -3.55 -1.56 3.38
N GLY A 61 -2.83 -1.53 2.26
CA GLY A 61 -1.95 -2.60 1.79
C GLY A 61 -2.64 -3.70 0.98
N VAL A 62 -3.90 -3.50 0.57
CA VAL A 62 -4.72 -4.40 -0.24
C VAL A 62 -5.04 -3.69 -1.54
N ASP A 63 -5.01 -4.42 -2.66
CA ASP A 63 -5.41 -3.85 -3.95
C ASP A 63 -6.94 -3.86 -4.06
N ASP A 64 -7.60 -2.81 -3.56
CA ASP A 64 -9.06 -2.65 -3.63
C ASP A 64 -9.48 -1.97 -4.95
N CYS A 65 -8.65 -1.10 -5.54
CA CYS A 65 -8.88 -0.62 -6.90
C CYS A 65 -8.28 -1.58 -7.93
N ALA A 66 -9.01 -1.84 -9.02
CA ALA A 66 -8.48 -2.55 -10.19
C ALA A 66 -7.19 -1.94 -10.79
N ASP A 67 -7.03 -0.61 -10.70
CA ASP A 67 -5.83 0.14 -11.11
C ASP A 67 -4.78 0.29 -9.99
N LYS A 68 -5.03 -0.23 -8.79
CA LYS A 68 -4.16 -0.10 -7.60
C LYS A 68 -3.90 1.35 -7.19
N SER A 69 -4.82 2.26 -7.54
CA SER A 69 -4.68 3.69 -7.28
C SER A 69 -4.79 4.02 -5.78
N ASP A 70 -5.51 3.18 -5.04
CA ASP A 70 -5.67 3.19 -3.58
C ASP A 70 -4.35 2.93 -2.84
N GLU A 71 -3.47 2.11 -3.42
CA GLU A 71 -2.16 1.75 -2.86
C GLU A 71 -0.98 2.47 -3.54
N ARG A 72 -1.26 3.51 -4.34
CA ARG A 72 -0.22 4.22 -5.08
C ARG A 72 0.74 4.91 -4.11
N LEU A 73 2.02 4.52 -4.16
CA LEU A 73 3.11 5.06 -3.33
C LEU A 73 3.18 6.60 -3.25
N ALA A 74 2.83 7.30 -4.33
CA ALA A 74 2.79 8.76 -4.36
C ALA A 74 1.75 9.35 -3.39
N GLU A 75 0.58 8.70 -3.29
CA GLU A 75 -0.57 9.12 -2.47
C GLU A 75 -0.49 8.53 -1.04
N CYS A 76 0.15 7.37 -0.90
CA CYS A 76 0.35 6.68 0.38
C CYS A 76 1.62 7.08 1.11
N ARG A 77 2.40 8.04 0.59
CA ARG A 77 3.70 8.44 1.16
C ARG A 77 3.65 8.92 2.62
N ASN A 78 2.48 9.37 3.09
CA ASN A 78 2.25 9.80 4.47
C ASN A 78 1.64 8.70 5.37
N ARG A 79 1.24 7.56 4.81
CA ARG A 79 0.87 6.36 5.53
C ARG A 79 2.11 5.46 5.52
N ARG A 80 2.85 5.47 6.64
CA ARG A 80 4.05 4.64 6.82
C ARG A 80 3.73 3.21 6.33
N PRO A 81 4.43 2.66 5.32
CA PRO A 81 4.13 1.32 4.84
C PRO A 81 4.29 0.35 6.00
N THR A 82 3.21 -0.37 6.32
CA THR A 82 3.21 -1.50 7.27
C THR A 82 3.97 -2.70 6.70
N THR A 83 4.32 -2.66 5.41
CA THR A 83 5.14 -3.64 4.71
C THR A 83 6.62 -3.20 4.66
N GLY A 84 7.33 -3.48 5.75
CA GLY A 84 8.65 -4.10 5.63
C GLY A 84 9.87 -3.23 5.33
N ARG A 85 9.84 -1.91 5.48
CA ARG A 85 11.09 -1.17 5.72
C ARG A 85 10.88 -0.06 6.72
N PRO A 86 11.22 -0.25 8.01
CA PRO A 86 11.21 0.86 8.94
C PRO A 86 12.21 1.89 8.41
N SER A 87 11.74 3.08 8.04
CA SER A 87 12.59 4.20 7.58
C SER A 87 13.59 4.69 8.65
N SER A 88 13.53 4.09 9.83
CA SER A 88 14.38 4.23 11.00
C SER A 88 14.18 2.96 11.79
N CYS A 89 15.25 2.22 12.12
CA CYS A 89 15.18 1.14 13.10
C CYS A 89 14.54 1.66 14.41
N SER A 90 13.99 0.74 15.23
CA SER A 90 13.46 1.12 16.54
C SER A 90 14.54 1.84 17.36
N SER A 91 14.16 2.65 18.36
CA SER A 91 15.13 3.37 19.19
C SER A 91 16.15 2.46 19.89
N ASP A 92 15.81 1.18 20.08
CA ASP A 92 16.65 0.15 20.69
C ASP A 92 17.42 -0.72 19.67
N GLN A 93 17.42 -0.33 18.40
CA GLN A 93 18.03 -1.09 17.30
C GLN A 93 19.07 -0.27 16.54
N PHE A 94 20.15 -0.92 16.14
CA PHE A 94 21.18 -0.37 15.27
C PHE A 94 20.86 -0.66 13.80
N GLN A 95 20.99 0.36 12.94
CA GLN A 95 20.77 0.23 11.50
C GLN A 95 22.08 -0.09 10.78
N CYS A 96 22.14 -1.28 10.19
CA CYS A 96 23.23 -1.68 9.30
C CYS A 96 23.30 -0.77 8.06
N GLY A 97 24.47 -0.68 7.43
CA GLY A 97 24.65 0.10 6.19
C GLY A 97 23.79 -0.39 5.04
N ASN A 98 23.38 -1.67 5.07
CA ASN A 98 22.46 -2.27 4.09
C ASN A 98 20.97 -1.99 4.38
N GLY A 99 20.64 -1.39 5.53
CA GLY A 99 19.26 -1.10 5.94
C GLY A 99 18.59 -2.17 6.82
N GLU A 100 19.30 -3.25 7.14
CA GLU A 100 18.91 -4.23 8.18
C GLU A 100 18.96 -3.59 9.58
N CYS A 101 18.13 -4.07 10.50
CA CYS A 101 18.12 -3.62 11.90
C CYS A 101 18.55 -4.77 12.81
N ILE A 102 19.59 -4.54 13.62
CA ILE A 102 20.03 -5.45 14.67
C ILE A 102 19.81 -4.81 16.05
N ASP A 103 19.97 -5.57 17.12
CA ASP A 103 19.89 -5.03 18.48
C ASP A 103 21.05 -4.07 18.75
N PHE A 104 20.84 -2.98 19.49
CA PHE A 104 21.92 -2.03 19.79
C PHE A 104 23.06 -2.68 20.60
N THR A 105 22.79 -3.74 21.37
CA THR A 105 23.83 -4.51 22.10
C THR A 105 24.76 -5.29 21.19
N ARG A 106 24.38 -5.46 19.93
CA ARG A 106 25.10 -6.18 18.87
C ARG A 106 25.84 -5.22 17.94
N ALA A 107 25.78 -3.92 18.20
CA ALA A 107 26.63 -2.96 17.52
C ALA A 107 27.95 -2.84 18.28
N CYS A 108 29.06 -3.07 17.59
CA CYS A 108 30.40 -3.01 18.19
C CYS A 108 30.64 -4.04 19.31
N ASP A 109 30.11 -5.27 19.16
CA ASP A 109 30.27 -6.34 20.15
C ASP A 109 31.46 -7.26 19.85
N GLY A 110 32.17 -7.03 18.74
CA GLY A 110 33.26 -7.86 18.25
C GLY A 110 32.83 -8.97 17.30
N SER A 111 31.53 -9.06 16.97
CA SER A 111 30.95 -10.07 16.09
C SER A 111 30.22 -9.42 14.91
N PRO A 112 30.42 -9.88 13.66
CA PRO A 112 29.71 -9.32 12.51
C PRO A 112 28.26 -9.82 12.46
N ASP A 113 27.34 -9.00 12.93
CA ASP A 113 25.90 -9.26 12.96
C ASP A 113 25.15 -8.63 11.79
N CYS A 114 25.71 -7.56 11.18
CA CYS A 114 25.25 -7.10 9.88
C CYS A 114 25.83 -7.96 8.75
N ILE A 115 25.04 -8.20 7.70
CA ILE A 115 25.51 -8.84 6.45
C ILE A 115 26.69 -8.08 5.83
N ASP A 116 26.61 -6.75 5.88
CA ASP A 116 27.67 -5.83 5.40
C ASP A 116 28.75 -5.55 6.46
N ARG A 117 28.64 -6.16 7.65
CA ARG A 117 29.53 -5.95 8.81
C ARG A 117 29.63 -4.49 9.25
N SER A 118 28.63 -3.68 8.89
CA SER A 118 28.65 -2.25 9.18
C SER A 118 28.62 -1.99 10.69
N ASP A 119 28.02 -2.89 11.48
CA ASP A 119 28.00 -2.89 12.95
C ASP A 119 29.39 -2.91 13.59
N GLU A 120 30.37 -3.57 12.97
CA GLU A 120 31.74 -3.72 13.49
C GLU A 120 32.74 -2.76 12.81
N THR A 121 32.26 -1.75 12.09
CA THR A 121 33.16 -0.81 11.42
C THR A 121 33.77 0.20 12.38
N SER A 122 35.02 0.59 12.14
CA SER A 122 35.73 1.59 12.95
C SER A 122 34.97 2.91 13.06
N THR A 123 34.13 3.27 12.09
CA THR A 123 33.32 4.50 12.13
C THR A 123 32.17 4.39 13.13
N ASN A 124 31.58 3.20 13.28
CA ASN A 124 30.48 2.95 14.21
C ASN A 124 30.98 2.59 15.62
N CYS A 125 32.13 1.93 15.74
CA CYS A 125 32.84 1.68 16.99
C CYS A 125 33.66 2.89 17.52
N ALA A 126 33.75 4.00 16.79
CA ALA A 126 34.64 5.13 17.14
C ALA A 126 34.17 5.97 18.34
N SER A 127 32.94 5.77 18.85
CA SER A 127 32.41 6.56 19.98
C SER A 127 32.77 6.04 21.37
N ASN A 128 33.64 5.03 21.49
CA ASN A 128 34.19 4.59 22.79
C ASN A 128 35.72 4.56 22.76
N ARG A 129 36.34 5.75 22.85
CA ARG A 129 37.69 5.91 23.39
C ARG A 129 37.70 6.97 24.47
#